data_AF-A0A6M0R7J3-F1
#
_entry.id   AF-A0A6M0R7J3-F1
#
_cell.length_a   1.000
_cell.length_b   1.000
_cell.length_c   1.000
_cell.angle_alpha   90.00
_cell.angle_beta   90.00
_cell.angle_gamma   90.00
#
_symmetry.space_group_name_H-M   'P 1'
#
loop_
_entity.id
_entity.type
_entity.pdbx_description
1 polymer ?
#
loop_
_entity_poly.entity_id
_entity_poly.type
_entity_poly.pdbx_seq_one_letter_code
_entity_poly.pdbx_strand_id
1 'polypeptide(L)' 'MSKEELLLEKIEEARSLMNQLIGEKTELIDPELVLLSKKLDVLLNEYNEFLRHND' A
#
# COMPACT_ATOMS: atom_id res chain seq x y z
N MET A 1 -7.50 6.37 18.43
CA MET A 1 -7.37 6.31 16.97
C MET A 1 -8.66 6.79 16.33
N SER A 2 -8.56 7.69 15.36
CA SER A 2 -9.66 8.12 14.52
C SER A 2 -10.06 7.03 13.53
N LYS A 3 -11.20 7.21 12.86
CA LYS A 3 -11.69 6.25 11.85
C LYS A 3 -10.76 6.24 10.62
N GLU A 4 -10.15 7.38 10.34
CA GLU A 4 -9.20 7.63 9.27
C GLU A 4 -7.89 6.87 9.51
N GLU A 5 -7.36 6.90 10.74
CA GLU A 5 -6.16 6.14 11.13
C GLU A 5 -6.39 4.62 11.02
N LEU A 6 -7.54 4.13 11.47
CA LEU A 6 -7.91 2.70 11.35
C LEU A 6 -8.09 2.26 9.90
N LEU A 7 -8.57 3.15 9.04
CA LEU A 7 -8.71 2.85 7.62
C LEU A 7 -7.34 2.78 6.94
N LEU A 8 -6.45 3.70 7.28
CA LEU A 8 -5.07 3.73 6.80
C LEU A 8 -4.33 2.44 7.18
N GLU A 9 -4.42 2.02 8.44
CA GLU A 9 -3.80 0.79 8.94
C GLU A 9 -4.24 -0.44 8.13
N LYS A 10 -5.55 -0.56 7.84
CA LYS A 10 -6.08 -1.66 7.02
C LYS A 10 -5.60 -1.64 5.57
N ILE A 11 -5.41 -0.45 5.00
CA ILE A 11 -4.87 -0.31 3.65
C ILE A 11 -3.39 -0.74 3.62
N GLU A 12 -2.62 -0.38 4.65
CA GLU A 12 -1.23 -0.80 4.82
C GLU A 12 -1.08 -2.31 5.02
N GLU A 13 -1.98 -2.93 5.79
CA GLU A 13 -2.05 -4.39 5.93
C GLU A 13 -2.33 -5.08 4.58
N ALA A 14 -3.34 -4.61 3.85
CA ALA A 14 -3.70 -5.17 2.54
C ALA A 14 -2.56 -5.04 1.52
N ARG A 15 -1.86 -3.91 1.52
CA ARG A 15 -0.66 -3.67 0.70
C ARG A 15 0.47 -4.62 1.04
N SER A 16 0.74 -4.82 2.34
CA SER A 16 1.78 -5.73 2.80
C SER A 16 1.50 -7.17 2.34
N LEU A 17 0.25 -7.62 2.48
CA LEU A 17 -0.19 -8.94 2.00
C LEU A 17 -0.04 -9.07 0.47
N MET A 18 -0.42 -8.04 -0.28
CA MET A 18 -0.25 -8.03 -1.73
C MET A 18 1.23 -8.14 -2.13
N ASN A 19 2.12 -7.39 -1.47
CA ASN A 19 3.55 -7.44 -1.74
C ASN A 19 4.18 -8.79 -1.37
N GLN A 20 3.74 -9.42 -0.27
CA GLN A 20 4.14 -10.79 0.06
C GLN A 20 3.73 -11.79 -1.02
N LEU A 21 2.46 -11.73 -1.47
CA LEU A 21 1.95 -12.61 -2.53
C LEU A 21 2.70 -12.41 -3.86
N ILE A 22 3.07 -11.17 -4.20
CA ILE A 22 3.91 -10.86 -5.36
C ILE A 22 5.31 -11.49 -5.21
N GLY A 23 5.91 -11.37 -4.03
CA GLY A 23 7.22 -11.95 -3.75
C GLY A 23 7.23 -13.47 -3.82
N GLU A 24 6.21 -14.13 -3.27
CA GLU A 24 6.11 -15.60 -3.21
C GLU A 24 5.77 -16.24 -4.56
N LYS A 25 5.06 -15.52 -5.44
CA LYS A 25 4.57 -16.04 -6.72
C LYS A 25 5.17 -15.33 -7.92
N THR A 26 6.40 -14.82 -7.81
CA THR A 26 7.01 -13.87 -8.76
C THR A 26 6.97 -14.32 -10.22
N GLU A 27 7.09 -15.63 -10.49
CA GLU A 27 7.04 -16.20 -11.85
C GLU A 27 5.62 -16.30 -12.45
N LEU A 28 4.58 -16.15 -11.62
CA LEU A 28 3.16 -16.27 -11.99
C LEU A 28 2.40 -14.94 -11.92
N ILE A 29 3.08 -13.85 -11.59
CA ILE A 29 2.47 -12.54 -11.33
C ILE A 29 2.53 -11.69 -12.61
N ASP A 30 1.37 -11.14 -12.98
CA ASP A 30 1.25 -10.18 -14.08
C ASP A 30 2.10 -8.91 -13.80
N PRO A 31 2.96 -8.47 -14.72
CA PRO A 31 3.71 -7.23 -14.58
C PRO A 31 2.84 -6.00 -14.29
N GLU A 32 1.60 -5.95 -14.81
CA GLU A 32 0.65 -4.87 -14.53
C GLU A 32 0.21 -4.87 -13.05
N LEU A 33 0.09 -6.05 -12.43
CA LEU A 33 -0.23 -6.17 -11.00
C LEU A 33 0.91 -5.64 -10.13
N VAL A 34 2.16 -5.91 -10.51
CA VAL A 34 3.35 -5.34 -9.84
C VAL A 34 3.36 -3.82 -9.97
N LEU A 35 3.04 -3.29 -11.16
CA LEU A 35 3.00 -1.86 -11.41
C LEU A 35 1.90 -1.17 -10.57
N LEU A 36 0.73 -1.81 -10.47
CA LEU A 36 -0.38 -1.33 -9.65
C LEU A 36 -0.02 -1.31 -8.16
N SER A 37 0.67 -2.35 -7.66
CA SER A 37 1.15 -2.39 -6.28
C SER A 37 2.07 -1.21 -5.97
N LYS A 38 3.07 -0.96 -6.84
CA LYS A 38 3.98 0.19 -6.69
C LYS A 38 3.25 1.53 -6.72
N LYS A 39 2.21 1.67 -7.53
CA LYS A 39 1.40 2.88 -7.57
C LYS A 39 0.63 3.09 -6.26
N LEU A 40 0.12 2.02 -5.66
CA LEU A 40 -0.53 2.07 -4.35
C LEU A 40 0.47 2.48 -3.25
N ASP A 41 1.69 1.93 -3.27
CA ASP A 41 2.76 2.32 -2.34
C ASP A 41 3.06 3.83 -2.40
N VAL A 42 3.15 4.40 -3.60
CA VAL A 42 3.41 5.84 -3.78
C VAL A 42 2.28 6.69 -3.20
N LEU A 43 1.02 6.36 -3.52
CA LEU A 43 -0.14 7.12 -3.05
C LEU A 43 -0.26 7.09 -1.52
N LEU A 44 0.07 5.97 -0.88
CA LEU A 44 0.06 5.88 0.57
C LEU A 44 1.17 6.70 1.22
N ASN A 45 2.36 6.72 0.61
CA ASN A 45 3.45 7.58 1.07
C ASN A 45 3.07 9.06 0.96
N GLU A 46 2.50 9.49 -0.18
CA GLU A 46 2.03 10.87 -0.36
C GLU A 46 0.95 11.26 0.66
N TYR A 47 0.01 10.34 0.95
CA TYR A 47 -1.00 10.55 1.97
C TYR A 47 -0.40 10.68 3.38
N ASN A 48 0.56 9.81 3.71
CA ASN A 48 1.27 9.88 4.98
C ASN A 48 2.07 11.19 5.13
N GLU A 49 2.73 11.65 4.06
CA GLU A 49 3.41 12.95 4.05
C GLU A 49 2.43 14.12 4.21
N PHE A 50 1.28 14.07 3.55
CA PHE A 50 0.22 15.07 3.68
C PHE A 50 -0.30 15.17 5.11
N LEU A 51 -0.51 14.04 5.79
CA LEU A 51 -0.92 14.03 7.19
C LEU A 51 0.16 14.64 8.10
N ARG A 52 1.43 14.25 7.91
CA ARG A 52 2.55 14.79 8.70
C ARG A 52 2.77 16.30 8.54
N HIS A 53 2.33 16.90 7.44
CA HIS A 53 2.43 18.35 7.21
C HIS A 53 1.22 19.15 7.74
N ASN A 54 0.15 18.47 8.19
CA ASN A 54 -1.06 19.11 8.72
C ASN A 54 -1.24 18.91 10.24
N ASP A 55 -0.25 18.33 10.93
CA ASP A 55 -0.13 18.24 12.40
C ASP A 55 0.81 19.33 12.94
#